data_AF-A0A964QEH3-F1
#
_entry.id   AF-A0A964QEH3-F1
#
_cell.length_a   1.000
_cell.length_b   1.000
_cell.length_c   1.000
_cell.angle_alpha   90.00
_cell.angle_beta   90.00
_cell.angle_gamma   90.00
#
_symmetry.space_group_name_H-M   'P 1'
#
loop_
_entity.id
_entity.type
_entity.pdbx_description
1 polymer ?
#
loop_
_entity_poly.entity_id
_entity_poly.type
_entity_poly.pdbx_seq_one_letter_code
_entity_poly.pdbx_strand_id
1 'polypeptide(L)'
;MNFFPPFLESFSILFSADPSVLLVQSLLVFVACVIVFLVLFATRDILLRSPSTAYQIFCILIVAALPVIGFLLYLLIRPSRTISERRMEKRVQELTAALHRKHQEKKK
;
A
#
# COMPACT_ATOMS: atom_id res chain seq x y z
N MET A 1 -11.16 -38.90 19.70
CA MET A 1 -10.35 -38.29 18.63
C MET A 1 -10.13 -36.84 19.01
N ASN A 2 -8.88 -36.44 19.31
CA ASN A 2 -8.57 -35.03 19.57
C ASN A 2 -8.68 -34.27 18.25
N PHE A 3 -9.75 -33.48 18.09
CA PHE A 3 -9.98 -32.63 16.91
C PHE A 3 -9.08 -31.39 16.91
N PHE A 4 -8.33 -31.14 18.00
CA PHE A 4 -7.48 -29.98 18.15
C PHE A 4 -6.08 -30.25 17.57
N PRO A 5 -5.66 -29.50 16.55
CA PRO A 5 -4.32 -29.61 16.00
C PRO A 5 -3.25 -29.26 17.04
N PRO A 6 -2.12 -29.97 17.10
CA PRO A 6 -1.05 -29.71 18.07
C PRO A 6 -0.42 -28.31 17.92
N PHE A 7 -0.53 -27.68 16.75
CA PHE A 7 -0.05 -26.30 16.57
C PHE A 7 -0.95 -25.28 17.31
N LEU A 8 -2.24 -25.55 17.50
CA LEU A 8 -3.15 -24.65 18.23
C LEU A 8 -2.90 -24.66 19.73
N GLU A 9 -2.36 -25.75 20.29
CA GLU A 9 -1.92 -25.79 21.69
C GLU A 9 -0.74 -24.85 21.94
N SER A 10 0.11 -24.60 20.95
CA SER A 10 1.17 -23.59 21.07
C SER A 10 0.62 -22.16 21.13
N PHE A 11 -0.52 -21.92 20.46
CA PHE A 11 -1.18 -20.61 20.49
C PHE A 11 -1.93 -20.36 21.80
N SER A 12 -2.45 -21.39 22.47
CA SER A 12 -3.15 -21.22 23.75
C SER A 12 -2.22 -20.71 24.86
N ILE A 13 -0.93 -21.05 24.80
CA ILE A 13 0.10 -20.55 25.73
C ILE A 13 0.32 -19.03 25.60
N LEU A 14 -0.01 -18.43 24.46
CA LEU A 14 0.13 -16.98 24.24
C LEU A 14 -0.98 -16.17 24.93
N PHE A 15 -2.11 -16.78 25.28
CA PHE A 15 -3.25 -16.09 25.88
C PHE A 15 -3.26 -16.27 27.39
N SER A 16 -3.34 -15.17 28.13
CA SER A 16 -3.46 -15.21 29.59
C SER A 16 -4.85 -15.66 30.04
N ALA A 17 -4.92 -16.37 31.17
CA ALA A 17 -6.17 -16.74 31.82
C ALA A 17 -6.84 -15.56 32.55
N ASP A 18 -6.06 -14.55 32.91
CA ASP A 18 -6.57 -13.35 33.57
C ASP A 18 -7.34 -12.46 32.57
N PRO A 19 -8.61 -12.10 32.85
CA PRO A 19 -9.44 -11.34 31.90
C PRO A 19 -8.86 -9.97 31.52
N SER A 20 -8.19 -9.30 32.45
CA SER A 20 -7.56 -7.99 32.22
C SER A 20 -6.36 -8.09 31.27
N VAL A 21 -5.52 -9.10 31.45
CA VAL A 21 -4.34 -9.34 30.61
C VAL A 21 -4.76 -9.79 29.21
N LEU A 22 -5.80 -10.63 29.12
CA LEU A 22 -6.39 -11.06 27.86
C LEU A 22 -6.88 -9.86 27.02
N LEU A 23 -7.52 -8.87 27.65
CA LEU A 23 -7.96 -7.66 26.97
C LEU A 23 -6.78 -6.87 26.39
N VAL A 24 -5.71 -6.69 27.16
CA VAL A 24 -4.50 -5.99 26.71
C VAL A 24 -3.81 -6.74 25.56
N GLN A 25 -3.67 -8.06 25.67
CA GLN A 25 -3.12 -8.90 24.61
C GLN A 25 -3.95 -8.82 23.33
N SER A 26 -5.28 -8.91 23.45
CA SER A 26 -6.20 -8.79 22.31
C SER A 26 -6.07 -7.42 21.63
N LEU A 27 -5.95 -6.35 22.42
CA LEU A 27 -5.74 -5.00 21.89
C LEU A 27 -4.40 -4.89 21.16
N LEU A 28 -3.33 -5.44 21.72
CA LEU A 28 -2.01 -5.44 21.08
C LEU A 28 -2.01 -6.19 19.75
N VAL A 29 -2.66 -7.36 19.70
CA VAL A 29 -2.81 -8.13 18.45
C VAL A 29 -3.62 -7.34 17.43
N PHE A 30 -4.72 -6.71 17.85
CA PHE A 30 -5.52 -5.87 16.97
C PHE A 30 -4.70 -4.69 16.40
N VAL A 31 -3.96 -3.98 17.25
CA VAL A 31 -3.09 -2.88 16.82
C VAL A 31 -2.00 -3.38 15.86
N ALA A 32 -1.38 -4.53 16.14
CA ALA A 32 -0.39 -5.13 15.25
C ALA A 32 -1.00 -5.47 13.88
N CYS A 33 -2.19 -6.05 13.84
CA CYS A 33 -2.91 -6.33 12.60
C CYS A 33 -3.20 -5.04 11.81
N VAL A 34 -3.63 -3.98 12.48
CA VAL A 34 -3.87 -2.66 11.86
C VAL A 34 -2.58 -2.08 11.27
N ILE A 35 -1.46 -2.16 11.99
CA ILE A 35 -0.14 -1.71 11.52
C ILE A 35 0.26 -2.46 10.25
N VAL A 36 0.18 -3.80 10.27
CA VAL A 36 0.50 -4.64 9.11
C VAL A 36 -0.42 -4.31 7.94
N PHE A 37 -1.72 -4.14 8.18
CA PHE A 37 -2.68 -3.75 7.17
C PHE A 37 -2.31 -2.40 6.54
N LEU A 38 -1.96 -1.39 7.33
CA LEU A 38 -1.56 -0.07 6.84
C LEU A 38 -0.30 -0.13 5.97
N VAL A 39 0.71 -0.89 6.39
CA VAL A 39 1.95 -1.07 5.62
C VAL A 39 1.66 -1.74 4.28
N LEU A 40 0.87 -2.82 4.27
CA LEU A 40 0.49 -3.52 3.04
C LEU A 40 -0.36 -2.64 2.13
N PHE A 41 -1.30 -1.88 2.71
CA PHE A 41 -2.12 -0.93 1.98
C PHE A 41 -1.27 0.16 1.32
N ALA A 42 -0.38 0.81 2.08
CA ALA A 42 0.52 1.83 1.56
C ALA A 42 1.47 1.28 0.48
N THR A 43 1.96 0.05 0.67
CA THR A 43 2.76 -0.68 -0.32
C THR A 43 1.98 -0.88 -1.62
N ARG A 44 0.75 -1.41 -1.56
CA ARG A 44 -0.08 -1.62 -2.74
C ARG A 44 -0.41 -0.31 -3.45
N ASP A 45 -0.74 0.75 -2.71
CA ASP A 45 -1.12 2.03 -3.30
C ASP A 45 0.08 2.75 -3.94
N ILE A 46 1.28 2.71 -3.33
CA ILE A 46 2.47 3.35 -3.92
C ILE A 46 2.99 2.62 -5.17
N LEU A 47 2.90 1.29 -5.18
CA LEU A 47 3.27 0.47 -6.34
C LEU A 47 2.42 0.79 -7.58
N LEU A 48 1.14 1.17 -7.38
CA LEU A 48 0.23 1.54 -8.47
C LEU A 48 0.40 3.00 -8.94
N ARG A 49 1.02 3.85 -8.12
CA ARG A 49 1.10 5.29 -8.35
C ARG A 49 2.47 5.81 -8.76
N SER A 50 3.56 5.18 -8.31
CA SER A 50 4.92 5.65 -8.61
C SER A 50 5.73 4.60 -9.39
N PRO A 51 6.42 4.98 -10.48
CA PRO A 51 7.30 4.07 -11.21
C PRO A 51 8.70 3.93 -10.57
N SER A 52 9.07 4.79 -9.60
CA SER A 52 10.41 4.79 -9.00
C SER A 52 10.49 3.87 -7.79
N THR A 53 11.18 2.74 -7.95
CA THR A 53 11.35 1.72 -6.90
C THR A 53 12.00 2.28 -5.62
N ALA A 54 12.98 3.16 -5.75
CA ALA A 54 13.64 3.79 -4.60
C ALA A 54 12.67 4.62 -3.74
N TYR A 55 11.76 5.35 -4.39
CA TYR A 55 10.75 6.14 -3.70
C TYR A 55 9.66 5.27 -3.06
N GLN A 56 9.28 4.18 -3.73
CA GLN A 56 8.37 3.18 -3.14
C GLN A 56 8.95 2.62 -1.84
N ILE A 57 10.22 2.18 -1.85
CA ILE A 57 10.90 1.62 -0.66
C ILE A 57 10.95 2.67 0.46
N PHE A 58 11.32 3.91 0.16
CA PHE A 58 11.37 4.98 1.15
C PHE A 58 10.01 5.21 1.82
N CYS A 59 8.93 5.28 1.05
CA CYS A 59 7.58 5.42 1.60
C CYS A 59 7.17 4.22 2.47
N ILE A 60 7.47 3.00 2.04
CA ILE A 60 7.16 1.77 2.80
C ILE A 60 7.93 1.77 4.13
N LEU A 61 9.20 2.15 4.12
CA LEU A 61 10.03 2.23 5.34
C LEU A 61 9.52 3.29 6.32
N ILE A 62 9.07 4.45 5.83
CA ILE A 62 8.47 5.49 6.68
C ILE A 62 7.20 4.99 7.36
N VAL A 63 6.30 4.34 6.62
CA VAL A 63 5.06 3.79 7.18
C VAL A 63 5.36 2.62 8.12
N ALA A 64 6.36 1.79 7.84
CA ALA A 64 6.76 0.70 8.72
C ALA A 64 7.39 1.20 10.03
N ALA A 65 8.22 2.25 9.98
CA ALA A 65 8.88 2.80 11.16
C ALA A 65 7.94 3.63 12.04
N LEU A 66 7.00 4.37 11.43
CA LEU A 66 6.00 5.16 12.12
C LEU A 66 4.61 4.87 11.51
N PRO A 67 3.89 3.82 11.93
CA PRO A 67 2.64 3.43 11.27
C PRO A 67 1.55 4.50 11.28
N VAL A 68 1.40 5.27 12.37
CA VAL A 68 0.38 6.33 12.43
C VAL A 68 0.88 7.60 11.73
N ILE A 69 2.03 8.14 12.17
CA ILE A 69 2.57 9.40 11.64
C ILE A 69 3.06 9.25 10.20
N GLY A 70 3.76 8.15 9.91
CA GLY A 70 4.23 7.82 8.57
C GLY A 70 3.10 7.56 7.60
N PHE A 71 1.96 7.00 8.02
CA PHE A 71 0.77 6.91 7.17
C PHE A 71 0.17 8.29 6.86
N LEU A 72 0.12 9.20 7.84
CA LEU A 72 -0.32 10.57 7.60
C LEU A 72 0.62 11.33 6.65
N LEU A 73 1.94 11.22 6.86
CA LEU A 73 2.94 11.78 5.94
C LEU A 73 2.82 11.16 4.55
N TYR A 74 2.60 9.86 4.48
CA TYR A 74 2.37 9.15 3.22
C TYR A 74 1.17 9.73 2.46
N LEU A 75 0.04 9.96 3.13
CA LEU A 75 -1.14 10.58 2.51
C LEU A 75 -0.83 11.97 1.93
N LEU A 76 0.05 12.74 2.56
CA LEU A 76 0.41 14.09 2.11
C LEU A 76 1.31 14.07 0.86
N ILE A 77 2.25 13.12 0.80
CA ILE A 77 3.21 13.01 -0.31
C ILE A 77 2.62 12.17 -1.47
N ARG A 78 1.52 11.45 -1.23
CA ARG A 78 0.85 10.56 -2.18
C ARG A 78 0.61 11.26 -3.53
N PRO A 79 1.20 10.77 -4.63
CA PRO A 79 0.94 11.35 -5.95
C PRO A 79 -0.54 11.21 -6.32
N SER A 80 -1.13 12.30 -6.80
CA SER A 80 -2.57 12.39 -7.12
C SER A 80 -2.96 11.59 -8.37
N ARG A 81 -2.02 11.39 -9.30
CA ARG A 81 -2.24 10.70 -10.59
C ARG A 81 -1.53 9.36 -10.64
N THR A 82 -2.20 8.35 -11.18
CA THR A 82 -1.65 7.01 -11.35
C THR A 82 -0.69 6.95 -12.55
N ILE A 83 0.19 5.94 -12.58
CA ILE A 83 1.12 5.73 -13.70
C ILE A 83 0.36 5.52 -15.01
N SER A 84 -0.76 4.78 -14.94
CA SER A 84 -1.61 4.49 -16.10
C SER A 84 -2.22 5.75 -16.68
N GLU A 85 -2.73 6.68 -15.85
CA GLU A 85 -3.24 7.97 -16.31
C GLU A 85 -2.16 8.77 -17.03
N ARG A 86 -0.98 8.92 -16.43
CA ARG A 86 0.15 9.66 -17.05
C ARG A 86 0.58 9.04 -18.39
N ARG A 87 0.56 7.71 -18.48
CA ARG A 87 0.90 6.98 -19.71
C ARG A 87 -0.16 7.17 -20.78
N MET A 88 -1.45 7.15 -20.41
CA MET A 88 -2.56 7.38 -21.31
C MET A 88 -2.54 8.81 -21.86
N GLU A 89 -2.37 9.81 -20.99
CA GLU A 89 -2.27 11.22 -21.39
C GLU A 89 -1.16 11.45 -22.42
N LYS A 90 0.03 10.85 -22.19
CA LYS A 90 1.14 10.93 -23.15
C LYS A 90 0.78 10.33 -24.52
N ARG A 91 0.17 9.15 -24.56
CA ARG A 91 -0.23 8.50 -25.83
C ARG A 91 -1.27 9.32 -26.59
N VAL A 92 -2.24 9.89 -25.88
CA VAL A 92 -3.26 10.76 -26.50
C VAL A 92 -2.62 12.00 -27.11
N GLN A 93 -1.67 12.62 -26.40
CA GLN A 93 -0.90 13.76 -26.93
C GLN A 93 -0.09 13.40 -28.18
N GLU A 94 0.61 12.26 -28.16
CA GLU A 94 1.38 11.75 -29.31
C GLU A 94 0.50 11.49 -30.54
N LEU A 95 -0.65 10.83 -30.35
CA LEU A 95 -1.63 10.58 -31.42
C LEU A 95 -2.18 11.88 -32.01
N THR A 96 -2.52 12.83 -31.13
CA THR A 96 -3.04 14.14 -31.55
C THR A 96 -1.99 14.90 -32.37
N ALA A 97 -0.73 14.89 -31.93
CA ALA A 97 0.38 15.52 -32.65
C ALA A 97 0.65 14.84 -34.01
N ALA A 98 0.59 13.51 -34.08
CA ALA A 98 0.76 12.75 -35.31
C ALA A 98 -0.36 13.02 -36.33
N LEU A 99 -1.63 13.10 -35.87
CA LEU A 99 -2.76 13.46 -36.72
C LEU A 99 -2.63 14.88 -37.29
N HIS A 100 -2.18 15.84 -36.48
CA HIS A 100 -1.94 17.22 -36.95
C HIS A 100 -0.84 17.27 -38.03
N ARG A 101 0.27 16.54 -37.84
CA ARG A 101 1.34 16.44 -38.86
C ARG A 101 0.80 15.86 -40.18
N LYS A 102 0.08 14.74 -40.12
CA LYS A 102 -0.49 14.09 -41.31
C LYS A 102 -1.49 14.99 -42.05
N HIS A 103 -2.26 15.80 -41.32
CA HIS A 103 -3.18 16.76 -41.92
C HIS A 103 -2.44 17.92 -42.62
N GLN A 104 -1.31 18.37 -42.08
CA GLN A 104 -0.48 19.40 -42.73
C GLN A 104 0.24 18.88 -43.97
N GLU A 105 0.74 17.64 -43.96
CA GLU A 105 1.34 17.00 -45.14
C GLU A 105 0.36 16.83 -46.29
N LYS A 106 -0.91 16.50 -46.00
CA LYS A 106 -1.97 16.38 -47.03
C LYS A 106 -2.43 17.72 -47.63
N LYS A 107 -2.15 18.84 -46.97
CA LYS A 107 -2.60 20.18 -47.39
C LYS A 107 -1.52 20.94 -48.19
N LYS A 108 -0.30 20.41 -48.22
CA LYS A 108 0.82 20.84 -49.05
C LYS A 108 0.81 20.07 -50.37
#